data_AF-A0A179RUD7-F1
#
_entry.id   AF-A0A179RUD7-F1
#
_cell.length_a   1.000
_cell.length_b   1.000
_cell.length_c   1.000
_cell.angle_alpha   90.00
_cell.angle_beta   90.00
_cell.angle_gamma   90.00
#
_symmetry.space_group_name_H-M   'P 1'
#
loop_
_entity.id
_entity.type
_entity.pdbx_description
1 polymer ?
#
loop_
_entity_poly.entity_id
_entity_poly.type
_entity_poly.pdbx_seq_one_letter_code
_entity_poly.pdbx_strand_id
1 'polypeptide(L)'
;MTPDAWTNLQIVNCTSFPLISGAGKGGGGIGFFNAYQMNSWFNAPNAAPNPIVASRATASYMLQFLRGVGDEDDGADIQLNLGTATSGASSVVWLQARSAQNSAHYLQAQLQQPTVSGAGPFAVAVTQQGTWPLDEPGTGLTWYAGTQLAPLGAPDADQCLAIVDLGAIVSQDVAQALVQMMVAGTLSADDAESLWMGVMSRMHWRPGAKAA
;
A
#
# COMPACT_ATOMS: atom_id res chain seq x y z
N MET A 1 -12.62 -23.25 -18.99
CA MET A 1 -11.99 -22.49 -17.88
C MET A 1 -11.73 -21.11 -18.40
N THR A 2 -12.43 -20.12 -17.85
CA THR A 2 -12.07 -18.71 -18.02
C THR A 2 -10.70 -18.53 -17.36
N PRO A 3 -9.72 -17.83 -17.99
CA PRO A 3 -8.46 -17.54 -17.31
C PRO A 3 -8.75 -16.82 -16.00
N ASP A 4 -7.98 -17.14 -14.96
CA ASP A 4 -8.02 -16.41 -13.68
C ASP A 4 -7.79 -14.92 -13.97
N ALA A 5 -8.85 -14.12 -13.82
CA ALA A 5 -8.76 -12.67 -13.96
C ALA A 5 -8.35 -12.09 -12.61
N TRP A 6 -7.41 -11.15 -12.63
CA TRP A 6 -6.82 -10.57 -11.42
C TRP A 6 -7.05 -9.06 -11.35
N THR A 7 -7.10 -8.53 -10.13
CA THR A 7 -6.94 -7.10 -9.84
C THR A 7 -5.56 -6.89 -9.21
N ASN A 8 -4.75 -5.98 -9.75
CA ASN A 8 -3.35 -5.79 -9.35
C ASN A 8 -3.19 -4.57 -8.45
N LEU A 9 -2.55 -4.77 -7.30
CA LEU A 9 -2.11 -3.70 -6.42
C LEU A 9 -0.61 -3.73 -6.27
N GLN A 10 0.06 -2.64 -6.65
CA GLN A 10 1.44 -2.39 -6.29
C GLN A 10 1.50 -1.63 -4.95
N ILE A 11 2.30 -2.14 -4.02
CA ILE A 11 2.63 -1.52 -2.75
C ILE A 11 4.05 -0.99 -2.84
N VAL A 12 4.24 0.27 -2.47
CA VAL A 12 5.54 0.90 -2.31
C VAL A 12 5.83 1.07 -0.82
N ASN A 13 6.91 0.46 -0.36
CA ASN A 13 7.33 0.58 1.03
C ASN A 13 8.24 1.81 1.20
N CYS A 14 7.68 2.87 1.78
CA CYS A 14 8.40 4.09 2.11
C CYS A 14 8.72 4.17 3.61
N THR A 15 8.75 3.03 4.31
CA THR A 15 9.05 2.95 5.74
C THR A 15 10.52 2.59 6.00
N SER A 16 10.97 2.74 7.25
CA SER A 16 12.32 2.34 7.68
C SER A 16 12.49 0.84 7.86
N PHE A 17 11.41 0.05 7.79
CA PHE A 17 11.39 -1.38 8.07
C PHE A 17 10.83 -2.16 6.87
N PRO A 18 11.17 -3.45 6.70
CA PRO A 18 10.53 -4.26 5.67
C PRO A 18 9.05 -4.47 5.98
N LEU A 19 8.23 -4.49 4.93
CA LEU A 19 6.85 -4.96 5.04
C LEU A 19 6.84 -6.48 4.98
N ILE A 20 6.06 -7.09 5.86
CA ILE A 20 5.81 -8.52 5.85
C ILE A 20 4.30 -8.75 5.81
N SER A 21 3.87 -9.76 5.06
CA SER A 21 2.50 -10.22 5.13
C SER A 21 2.21 -10.82 6.51
N GLY A 22 1.01 -10.58 7.02
CA GLY A 22 0.52 -11.24 8.22
C GLY A 22 0.50 -12.75 8.03
N ALA A 23 0.87 -13.49 9.07
CA ALA A 23 0.73 -14.94 9.08
C ALA A 23 -0.76 -15.31 8.88
N GLY A 24 -1.03 -16.38 8.12
CA GLY A 24 -2.37 -16.93 7.94
C GLY A 24 -3.05 -17.32 9.27
N LYS A 25 -4.27 -17.87 9.19
CA LYS A 25 -5.12 -18.24 10.36
C LYS A 25 -4.29 -18.70 11.57
N GLY A 26 -4.24 -17.87 12.62
CA GLY A 26 -3.48 -18.14 13.85
C GLY A 26 -2.61 -16.96 14.34
N GLY A 27 -2.26 -16.02 13.46
CA GLY A 27 -1.67 -14.73 13.86
C GLY A 27 -2.75 -13.77 14.37
N GLY A 28 -2.53 -13.08 15.49
CA GLY A 28 -3.51 -12.21 16.15
C GLY A 28 -3.88 -10.90 15.42
N GLY A 29 -3.88 -10.86 14.09
CA GLY A 29 -4.18 -9.67 13.27
C GLY A 29 -5.52 -9.76 12.53
N ILE A 30 -6.00 -8.60 12.03
CA ILE A 30 -7.21 -8.49 11.21
C ILE A 30 -6.82 -8.64 9.74
N GLY A 31 -7.39 -9.64 9.06
CA GLY A 31 -7.02 -9.98 7.68
C GLY A 31 -5.89 -11.01 7.62
N PHE A 32 -6.07 -12.04 6.79
CA PHE A 32 -5.15 -13.18 6.70
C PHE A 32 -4.86 -13.48 5.23
N PHE A 33 -3.59 -13.73 4.90
CA PHE A 33 -3.23 -14.07 3.54
C PHE A 33 -3.85 -15.42 3.11
N ASN A 34 -4.94 -15.36 2.34
CA ASN A 34 -5.56 -16.50 1.66
C ASN A 34 -4.87 -16.77 0.32
N ALA A 35 -3.92 -17.71 0.31
CA ALA A 35 -3.16 -18.08 -0.89
C ALA A 35 -4.02 -18.65 -2.03
N TYR A 36 -5.27 -19.06 -1.77
CA TYR A 36 -6.21 -19.47 -2.82
C TYR A 36 -6.79 -18.29 -3.59
N GLN A 37 -7.07 -17.17 -2.91
CA GLN A 37 -7.72 -15.98 -3.49
C GLN A 37 -6.72 -14.84 -3.77
N MET A 38 -5.45 -15.02 -3.36
CA MET A 38 -4.43 -14.00 -3.51
C MET A 38 -3.10 -14.60 -3.94
N ASN A 39 -2.42 -13.90 -4.83
CA ASN A 39 -1.02 -14.11 -5.13
C ASN A 39 -0.23 -12.89 -4.67
N SER A 40 1.01 -13.10 -4.19
CA SER A 40 1.83 -11.98 -3.72
C SER A 40 3.32 -12.17 -3.98
N TRP A 41 4.00 -11.05 -4.20
CA TRP A 41 5.46 -11.00 -4.31
C TRP A 41 6.19 -11.14 -2.98
N PHE A 42 5.48 -11.19 -1.84
CA PHE A 42 6.14 -11.39 -0.55
C PHE A 42 6.90 -12.73 -0.47
N ASN A 43 6.56 -13.74 -1.30
CA ASN A 43 7.15 -15.09 -1.25
C ASN A 43 7.52 -15.73 -2.62
N ALA A 44 7.46 -15.01 -3.75
CA ALA A 44 7.70 -15.61 -5.08
C ALA A 44 8.68 -14.75 -5.91
N PRO A 45 9.97 -15.13 -6.03
CA PRO A 45 10.97 -14.29 -6.70
C PRO A 45 10.83 -14.19 -8.23
N ASN A 46 10.00 -15.02 -8.89
CA ASN A 46 10.08 -15.24 -10.34
C ASN A 46 8.73 -15.35 -11.11
N ALA A 47 7.62 -14.79 -10.63
CA ALA A 47 6.35 -14.89 -11.38
C ALA A 47 5.59 -13.56 -11.50
N ALA A 48 5.74 -12.92 -12.68
CA ALA A 48 4.84 -11.96 -13.35
C ALA A 48 4.52 -10.61 -12.66
N PRO A 49 4.01 -9.62 -13.42
CA PRO A 49 4.64 -8.85 -14.51
C PRO A 49 5.62 -7.77 -13.99
N ASN A 50 6.24 -6.98 -14.87
CA ASN A 50 7.14 -5.90 -14.46
C ASN A 50 6.43 -4.92 -13.51
N PRO A 51 7.09 -4.45 -12.43
CA PRO A 51 6.51 -3.44 -11.57
C PRO A 51 6.17 -2.20 -12.39
N ILE A 52 5.02 -1.58 -12.13
CA ILE A 52 4.57 -0.35 -12.82
C ILE A 52 5.58 0.79 -12.58
N VAL A 53 6.31 0.71 -11.47
CA VAL A 53 7.43 1.60 -11.14
C VAL A 53 8.70 0.82 -10.88
N ALA A 54 9.80 1.22 -11.53
CA ALA A 54 11.11 0.69 -11.21
C ALA A 54 11.54 1.10 -9.81
N SER A 55 11.81 0.10 -9.00
CA SER A 55 12.25 0.20 -7.62
C SER A 55 13.48 -0.68 -7.46
N ARG A 56 14.51 -0.20 -6.74
CA ARG A 56 15.64 -1.07 -6.40
C ARG A 56 15.15 -2.13 -5.40
N ALA A 57 15.58 -3.36 -5.63
CA ALA A 57 15.39 -4.58 -4.84
C ALA A 57 14.84 -4.37 -3.41
N THR A 58 13.75 -5.08 -3.09
CA THR A 58 13.11 -5.25 -1.76
C THR A 58 12.13 -4.17 -1.26
N ALA A 59 11.81 -3.12 -2.04
CA ALA A 59 10.94 -2.01 -1.59
C ALA A 59 9.56 -1.92 -2.27
N SER A 60 9.24 -2.81 -3.20
CA SER A 60 7.91 -2.84 -3.83
C SER A 60 7.36 -4.25 -3.90
N TYR A 61 6.07 -4.37 -3.61
CA TYR A 61 5.36 -5.65 -3.56
C TYR A 61 4.17 -5.58 -4.50
N MET A 62 3.86 -6.64 -5.22
CA MET A 62 2.57 -6.78 -5.89
C MET A 62 1.70 -7.73 -5.10
N LEU A 63 0.43 -7.37 -5.01
CA LEU A 63 -0.66 -8.23 -4.62
C LEU A 63 -1.59 -8.37 -5.81
N GLN A 64 -2.01 -9.60 -6.08
CA GLN A 64 -3.07 -9.87 -7.04
C GLN A 64 -4.22 -10.53 -6.28
N PHE A 65 -5.43 -10.06 -6.53
CA PHE A 65 -6.65 -10.62 -5.97
C PHE A 65 -7.41 -11.36 -7.08
N LEU A 66 -7.63 -12.66 -6.88
CA LEU A 66 -8.32 -13.53 -7.83
C LEU A 66 -9.75 -13.07 -7.90
N ARG A 67 -10.30 -12.80 -9.08
CA ARG A 67 -11.73 -12.54 -9.23
C ARG A 67 -12.49 -13.84 -8.98
N GLY A 68 -13.56 -13.75 -8.20
CA GLY A 68 -14.47 -14.88 -7.99
C GLY A 68 -15.08 -15.37 -9.31
N VAL A 69 -15.53 -16.62 -9.34
CA VAL A 69 -16.25 -17.20 -10.48
C VAL A 69 -17.68 -17.49 -10.04
N GLY A 70 -18.65 -16.65 -10.45
CA GLY A 70 -20.07 -16.82 -10.10
C GLY A 70 -20.51 -16.12 -8.80
N ASP A 71 -21.68 -16.51 -8.29
CA ASP A 71 -22.44 -15.89 -7.18
C ASP A 71 -21.78 -15.98 -5.79
N GLU A 72 -20.49 -16.30 -5.72
CA GLU A 72 -19.73 -16.39 -4.48
C GLU A 72 -19.11 -15.00 -4.19
N ASP A 73 -19.65 -14.31 -3.18
CA ASP A 73 -19.12 -13.06 -2.61
C ASP A 73 -17.75 -13.32 -1.96
N ASP A 74 -16.72 -13.41 -2.80
CA ASP A 74 -15.36 -13.73 -2.39
C ASP A 74 -14.57 -12.49 -1.99
N GLY A 75 -14.59 -12.14 -0.70
CA GLY A 75 -13.66 -11.16 -0.14
C GLY A 75 -12.28 -11.77 0.13
N ALA A 76 -11.21 -11.01 -0.10
CA ALA A 76 -9.85 -11.41 0.23
C ALA A 76 -9.13 -10.28 0.98
N ASP A 77 -8.46 -10.63 2.07
CA ASP A 77 -7.89 -9.65 3.01
C ASP A 77 -6.44 -9.96 3.29
N ILE A 78 -5.59 -8.95 3.41
CA ILE A 78 -4.22 -9.15 3.89
C ILE A 78 -3.84 -8.07 4.90
N GLN A 79 -3.34 -8.50 6.05
CA GLN A 79 -2.64 -7.63 6.99
C GLN A 79 -1.21 -7.43 6.52
N LEU A 80 -0.75 -6.18 6.44
CA LEU A 80 0.65 -5.82 6.30
C LEU A 80 1.20 -5.35 7.65
N ASN A 81 2.36 -5.89 8.02
CA ASN A 81 3.05 -5.61 9.28
C ASN A 81 4.45 -5.03 9.01
N LEU A 82 5.04 -4.37 10.01
CA LEU A 82 6.43 -3.92 9.99
C LEU A 82 7.31 -4.79 10.88
N GLY A 83 8.15 -5.66 10.33
CA GLY A 83 9.03 -6.45 11.20
C GLY A 83 9.95 -7.44 10.53
N THR A 84 10.68 -8.19 11.35
CA THR A 84 11.42 -9.39 10.93
C THR A 84 10.52 -10.63 11.04
N ALA A 85 10.82 -11.68 10.29
CA ALA A 85 10.01 -12.91 10.20
C ALA A 85 9.67 -13.59 11.55
N THR A 86 10.37 -13.24 12.62
CA THR A 86 10.23 -13.83 13.96
C THR A 86 9.47 -12.98 14.97
N SER A 87 9.25 -11.68 14.74
CA SER A 87 8.63 -10.78 15.73
C SER A 87 7.22 -10.30 15.40
N GLY A 88 6.70 -10.57 14.19
CA GLY A 88 5.34 -10.19 13.79
C GLY A 88 4.99 -8.74 14.18
N ALA A 89 5.97 -7.84 14.07
CA ALA A 89 5.91 -6.56 14.74
C ALA A 89 4.88 -5.65 14.05
N SER A 90 3.95 -5.14 14.84
CA SER A 90 2.99 -4.09 14.50
C SER A 90 2.29 -4.15 13.14
N SER A 91 0.99 -4.43 13.17
CA SER A 91 0.08 -4.14 12.08
C SER A 91 0.14 -2.67 11.66
N VAL A 92 0.17 -2.40 10.35
CA VAL A 92 0.21 -1.03 9.82
C VAL A 92 -0.85 -0.77 8.77
N VAL A 93 -1.13 -1.73 7.88
CA VAL A 93 -2.19 -1.57 6.87
C VAL A 93 -2.94 -2.87 6.71
N TRP A 94 -4.26 -2.84 6.83
CA TRP A 94 -5.15 -3.92 6.41
C TRP A 94 -5.68 -3.61 5.00
N LEU A 95 -5.35 -4.48 4.05
CA LEU A 95 -5.83 -4.39 2.67
C LEU A 95 -6.99 -5.35 2.47
N GLN A 96 -8.01 -4.86 1.79
CA GLN A 96 -9.28 -5.55 1.62
C GLN A 96 -9.67 -5.50 0.15
N ALA A 97 -9.83 -6.66 -0.47
CA ALA A 97 -10.52 -6.84 -1.72
C ALA A 97 -11.97 -7.22 -1.43
N ARG A 98 -12.89 -6.46 -1.99
CA ARG A 98 -14.33 -6.63 -1.78
C ARG A 98 -15.02 -6.78 -3.12
N SER A 99 -15.94 -7.73 -3.22
CA SER A 99 -16.64 -8.02 -4.45
C SER A 99 -17.70 -6.95 -4.73
N ALA A 100 -17.78 -6.56 -6.00
CA ALA A 100 -18.87 -5.85 -6.61
C ALA A 100 -19.60 -6.81 -7.57
N GLN A 101 -20.72 -6.35 -8.14
CA GLN A 101 -21.49 -7.09 -9.13
C GLN A 101 -20.59 -7.73 -10.20
N ASN A 102 -20.80 -9.01 -10.51
CA ASN A 102 -19.97 -9.85 -11.40
C ASN A 102 -18.58 -10.23 -10.84
N SER A 103 -18.43 -10.32 -9.52
CA SER A 103 -17.24 -10.85 -8.84
C SER A 103 -15.96 -10.03 -9.09
N ALA A 104 -16.10 -8.78 -9.51
CA ALA A 104 -15.01 -7.82 -9.69
C ALA A 104 -14.63 -7.21 -8.34
N HIS A 105 -13.33 -7.01 -8.07
CA HIS A 105 -12.86 -6.51 -6.78
C HIS A 105 -12.55 -5.02 -6.80
N TYR A 106 -13.17 -4.26 -5.89
CA TYR A 106 -12.62 -2.97 -5.47
C TYR A 106 -11.68 -3.19 -4.29
N LEU A 107 -10.64 -2.37 -4.22
CA LEU A 107 -9.64 -2.46 -3.17
C LEU A 107 -9.74 -1.27 -2.23
N GLN A 108 -9.59 -1.54 -0.93
CA GLN A 108 -9.49 -0.51 0.09
C GLN A 108 -8.38 -0.86 1.08
N ALA A 109 -7.76 0.17 1.65
CA ALA A 109 -6.75 0.05 2.68
C ALA A 109 -7.24 0.72 3.96
N GLN A 110 -7.12 0.05 5.10
CA GLN A 110 -7.32 0.65 6.41
C GLN A 110 -5.99 0.74 7.13
N LEU A 111 -5.59 1.96 7.46
CA LEU A 111 -4.38 2.19 8.24
C LEU A 111 -4.64 1.83 9.70
N GLN A 112 -3.61 1.33 10.34
CA GLN A 112 -3.65 0.93 11.73
C GLN A 112 -2.64 1.73 12.52
N GLN A 113 -2.96 1.99 13.79
CA GLN A 113 -2.02 2.65 14.67
C GLN A 113 -0.88 1.69 14.98
N PRO A 114 0.37 2.03 14.63
CA PRO A 114 1.50 1.16 14.86
C PRO A 114 1.82 1.08 16.36
N THR A 115 2.41 -0.03 16.78
CA THR A 115 3.00 -0.22 18.11
C THR A 115 4.53 -0.25 18.09
N VAL A 116 5.16 -0.01 16.94
CA VAL A 116 6.62 0.03 16.80
C VAL A 116 7.20 1.28 17.48
N SER A 117 8.06 1.08 18.46
CA SER A 117 8.83 2.18 19.05
C SER A 117 9.82 2.74 18.02
N GLY A 118 9.82 4.07 17.83
CA GLY A 118 10.72 4.76 16.91
C GLY A 118 10.29 4.74 15.44
N ALA A 119 9.04 4.33 15.14
CA ALA A 119 8.47 4.41 13.80
C ALA A 119 7.14 5.18 13.80
N GLY A 120 6.80 5.76 12.66
CA GLY A 120 5.56 6.50 12.47
C GLY A 120 5.58 7.92 13.05
N PRO A 121 4.47 8.65 12.96
CA PRO A 121 3.16 8.17 12.49
C PRO A 121 3.15 7.81 11.00
N PHE A 122 2.28 6.89 10.63
CA PHE A 122 2.16 6.43 9.24
C PHE A 122 1.05 7.15 8.50
N ALA A 123 1.27 7.31 7.21
CA ALA A 123 0.27 7.71 6.24
C ALA A 123 0.33 6.76 5.04
N VAL A 124 -0.70 6.82 4.20
CA VAL A 124 -0.65 6.25 2.86
C VAL A 124 -0.94 7.31 1.83
N ALA A 125 -0.30 7.15 0.68
CA ALA A 125 -0.65 7.87 -0.54
C ALA A 125 -1.23 6.87 -1.54
N VAL A 126 -2.29 7.28 -2.23
CA VAL A 126 -2.99 6.48 -3.22
C VAL A 126 -3.04 7.25 -4.54
N THR A 127 -2.80 6.56 -5.64
CA THR A 127 -3.04 7.05 -7.01
C THR A 127 -4.13 6.19 -7.65
N GLN A 128 -5.14 6.84 -8.21
CA GLN A 128 -6.24 6.16 -8.89
C GLN A 128 -5.87 5.75 -10.32
N GLN A 129 -4.76 6.28 -10.86
CA GLN A 129 -4.27 6.01 -12.21
C GLN A 129 -3.36 4.78 -12.26
N GLY A 130 -3.07 4.16 -11.12
CA GLY A 130 -2.17 3.01 -11.02
C GLY A 130 -0.69 3.36 -11.24
N THR A 131 -0.39 4.61 -11.57
CA THR A 131 0.96 5.13 -11.82
C THR A 131 1.33 6.20 -10.80
N TRP A 132 2.57 6.16 -10.33
CA TRP A 132 3.11 7.20 -9.47
C TRP A 132 3.47 8.43 -10.28
N PRO A 133 3.19 9.65 -9.78
CA PRO A 133 3.67 10.87 -10.40
C PRO A 133 5.15 11.03 -10.06
N LEU A 134 6.00 10.36 -10.85
CA LEU A 134 7.45 10.32 -10.69
C LEU A 134 8.15 11.52 -11.34
N ASP A 135 7.52 12.07 -12.37
CA ASP A 135 8.01 13.20 -13.17
C ASP A 135 7.22 14.50 -12.90
N GLU A 136 6.12 14.41 -12.16
CA GLU A 136 5.32 15.55 -11.73
C GLU A 136 5.16 15.54 -10.21
N PRO A 137 5.46 16.63 -9.49
CA PRO A 137 5.32 16.66 -8.04
C PRO A 137 3.84 16.57 -7.63
N GLY A 138 3.47 15.52 -6.89
CA GLY A 138 2.24 15.46 -6.08
C GLY A 138 0.89 15.44 -6.81
N THR A 139 0.86 15.58 -8.14
CA THR A 139 -0.40 15.59 -8.91
C THR A 139 -1.07 14.21 -8.86
N GLY A 140 -2.33 14.17 -8.39
CA GLY A 140 -3.15 12.95 -8.39
C GLY A 140 -2.97 12.00 -7.20
N LEU A 141 -2.14 12.36 -6.20
CA LEU A 141 -2.04 11.59 -4.96
C LEU A 141 -3.12 12.00 -3.96
N THR A 142 -3.85 11.02 -3.44
CA THR A 142 -4.75 11.21 -2.31
C THR A 142 -4.12 10.64 -1.05
N TRP A 143 -4.09 11.42 0.03
CA TRP A 143 -3.41 11.08 1.28
C TRP A 143 -4.42 10.68 2.36
N TYR A 144 -4.11 9.61 3.08
CA TYR A 144 -4.91 9.12 4.19
C TYR A 144 -4.01 8.82 5.39
N ALA A 145 -4.51 9.09 6.59
CA ALA A 145 -3.79 8.83 7.84
C ALA A 145 -4.72 8.34 8.95
N GLY A 146 -4.15 7.98 10.09
CA GLY A 146 -4.92 7.49 11.24
C GLY A 146 -5.58 6.14 10.96
N THR A 147 -6.86 5.99 11.30
CA THR A 147 -7.64 4.76 11.05
C THR A 147 -8.61 4.90 9.89
N GLN A 148 -8.38 5.86 8.99
CA GLN A 148 -9.24 6.11 7.84
C GLN A 148 -9.19 4.95 6.84
N LEU A 149 -10.30 4.80 6.11
CA LEU A 149 -10.40 3.90 4.98
C LEU A 149 -10.00 4.64 3.70
N ALA A 150 -8.97 4.13 3.02
CA ALA A 150 -8.44 4.65 1.78
C ALA A 150 -8.93 3.79 0.59
N PRO A 151 -9.85 4.30 -0.26
CA PRO A 151 -10.23 3.61 -1.50
C PRO A 151 -9.05 3.63 -2.49
N LEU A 152 -8.68 2.48 -3.04
CA LEU A 152 -7.51 2.35 -3.91
C LEU A 152 -7.82 2.47 -5.40
N GLY A 153 -9.10 2.46 -5.79
CA GLY A 153 -9.54 2.66 -7.17
C GLY A 153 -10.68 1.74 -7.58
N ALA A 154 -10.99 1.75 -8.89
CA ALA A 154 -12.00 0.90 -9.49
C ALA A 154 -11.45 -0.52 -9.75
N PRO A 155 -12.34 -1.54 -9.85
CA PRO A 155 -11.95 -2.85 -10.33
C PRO A 155 -11.29 -2.77 -11.71
N ASP A 156 -10.41 -3.72 -11.99
CA ASP A 156 -9.81 -3.95 -13.32
C ASP A 156 -8.80 -2.88 -13.78
N ALA A 157 -8.52 -1.89 -12.94
CA ALA A 157 -7.39 -0.98 -13.08
C ALA A 157 -6.19 -1.50 -12.29
N ASP A 158 -4.98 -1.12 -12.70
CA ASP A 158 -3.83 -1.22 -11.83
C ASP A 158 -3.97 -0.18 -10.70
N GLN A 159 -3.68 -0.57 -9.45
CA GLN A 159 -3.68 0.34 -8.32
C GLN A 159 -2.29 0.45 -7.69
N CYS A 160 -2.03 1.59 -7.06
CA CYS A 160 -0.77 1.85 -6.38
C CYS A 160 -1.03 2.47 -4.99
N LEU A 161 -0.35 1.92 -3.98
CA LEU A 161 -0.41 2.34 -2.59
C LEU A 161 1.00 2.53 -2.04
N ALA A 162 1.32 3.70 -1.50
CA ALA A 162 2.57 3.90 -0.75
C ALA A 162 2.27 3.85 0.74
N ILE A 163 3.07 3.12 1.49
CA ILE A 163 3.02 3.09 2.96
C ILE A 163 4.19 3.94 3.46
N VAL A 164 3.87 5.07 4.10
CA VAL A 164 4.83 6.14 4.38
C VAL A 164 5.03 6.30 5.89
N ASP A 165 6.29 6.27 6.31
CA ASP A 165 6.71 6.62 7.67
C ASP A 165 7.02 8.13 7.73
N LEU A 166 6.05 8.94 8.21
CA LEU A 166 6.20 10.39 8.23
C LEU A 166 7.33 10.85 9.17
N GLY A 167 7.52 10.14 10.30
CA GLY A 167 8.59 10.43 11.26
C GLY A 167 9.99 10.19 10.68
N ALA A 168 10.08 9.48 9.55
CA ALA A 168 11.33 9.26 8.84
C ALA A 168 11.62 10.32 7.75
N ILE A 169 10.71 11.28 7.55
CA ILE A 169 10.80 12.36 6.55
C ILE A 169 10.88 13.72 7.22
N VAL A 170 10.06 13.94 8.24
CA VAL A 170 9.97 15.20 9.00
C VAL A 170 10.10 14.94 10.50
N SER A 171 10.25 15.99 11.30
CA SER A 171 10.25 15.86 12.76
C SER A 171 8.91 15.33 13.28
N GLN A 172 8.93 14.69 14.46
CA GLN A 172 7.74 14.03 15.02
C GLN A 172 6.55 14.98 15.19
N ASP A 173 6.79 16.21 15.64
CA ASP A 173 5.72 17.21 15.82
C ASP A 173 5.06 17.59 14.48
N VAL A 174 5.88 17.75 13.43
CA VAL A 174 5.39 18.03 12.08
C VAL A 174 4.64 16.82 11.52
N ALA A 175 5.17 15.61 11.73
CA ALA A 175 4.52 14.37 11.32
C ALA A 175 3.12 14.23 11.94
N GLN A 176 2.97 14.53 13.23
CA GLN A 176 1.68 14.50 13.91
C GLN A 176 0.72 15.58 13.38
N ALA A 177 1.21 16.78 13.10
CA ALA A 177 0.40 17.83 12.50
C ALA A 177 -0.13 17.42 11.11
N LEU A 178 0.72 16.83 10.27
CA LEU A 178 0.34 16.30 8.95
C LEU A 178 -0.73 15.22 9.06
N VAL A 179 -0.63 14.30 10.04
CA VAL A 179 -1.69 13.31 10.29
C VAL A 179 -3.02 13.97 10.59
N GLN A 180 -3.05 15.00 11.46
CA GLN A 180 -4.30 15.70 11.78
C GLN A 180 -4.89 16.39 10.55
N MET A 181 -4.05 16.98 9.69
CA MET A 181 -4.50 17.61 8.45
C MET A 181 -5.05 16.59 7.45
N MET A 182 -4.39 15.44 7.28
CA MET A 182 -4.89 14.34 6.44
C MET A 182 -6.23 13.81 6.96
N VAL A 183 -6.34 13.57 8.26
CA VAL A 183 -7.57 13.09 8.89
C VAL A 183 -8.72 14.09 8.71
N ALA A 184 -8.44 15.38 8.81
CA ALA A 184 -9.41 16.46 8.62
C ALA A 184 -9.73 16.75 7.15
N GLY A 185 -9.00 16.17 6.19
CA GLY A 185 -9.13 16.49 4.76
C GLY A 185 -8.65 17.90 4.41
N THR A 186 -7.72 18.46 5.17
CA THR A 186 -7.22 19.84 5.04
C THR A 186 -5.75 19.92 4.64
N LEU A 187 -5.13 18.79 4.25
CA LEU A 187 -3.78 18.78 3.71
C LEU A 187 -3.75 19.61 2.41
N SER A 188 -2.92 20.65 2.39
CA SER A 188 -2.80 21.51 1.21
C SER A 188 -2.06 20.80 0.06
N ALA A 189 -2.24 21.29 -1.17
CA ALA A 189 -1.49 20.78 -2.32
C ALA A 189 0.02 20.95 -2.14
N ASP A 190 0.46 22.10 -1.63
CA ASP A 190 1.88 22.41 -1.40
C ASP A 190 2.51 21.51 -0.33
N ASP A 191 1.75 21.19 0.74
CA ASP A 191 2.19 20.26 1.78
C ASP A 191 2.28 18.83 1.22
N ALA A 192 1.28 18.42 0.44
CA ALA A 192 1.25 17.11 -0.21
C ALA A 192 2.42 16.95 -1.19
N GLU A 193 2.73 17.99 -1.97
CA GLU A 193 3.87 18.05 -2.87
C GLU A 193 5.19 17.95 -2.11
N SER A 194 5.38 18.79 -1.09
CA SER A 194 6.59 18.80 -0.26
C SER A 194 6.83 17.45 0.42
N LEU A 195 5.76 16.83 0.92
CA LEU A 195 5.80 15.50 1.51
C LEU A 195 6.19 14.45 0.48
N TRP A 196 5.58 14.47 -0.71
CA TRP A 196 5.92 13.54 -1.78
C TRP A 196 7.36 13.67 -2.23
N MET A 197 7.89 14.89 -2.34
CA MET A 197 9.32 15.12 -2.62
C MET A 197 10.22 14.52 -1.53
N GLY A 198 9.83 14.63 -0.26
CA GLY A 198 10.51 13.96 0.85
C GLY A 198 10.50 12.43 0.71
N VAL A 199 9.35 11.85 0.35
CA VAL A 199 9.22 10.41 0.05
C VAL A 199 10.13 10.00 -1.09
N MET A 200 10.09 10.71 -2.23
CA MET A 200 10.93 10.42 -3.39
C MET A 200 12.43 10.50 -3.07
N SER A 201 12.84 11.52 -2.32
CA SER A 201 14.23 11.67 -1.86
C SER A 201 14.68 10.47 -1.01
N ARG A 202 13.81 10.01 -0.10
CA ARG A 202 14.06 8.82 0.73
C ARG A 202 14.11 7.53 -0.08
N MET A 203 13.31 7.43 -1.14
CA MET A 203 13.39 6.32 -2.10
C MET A 203 14.63 6.39 -3.00
N HIS A 204 15.47 7.42 -2.84
CA HIS A 204 16.58 7.74 -3.74
C HIS A 204 16.15 7.89 -5.20
N TRP A 205 14.89 8.27 -5.42
CA TRP A 205 14.39 8.58 -6.74
C TRP A 205 15.02 9.87 -7.24
N ARG A 206 15.52 9.85 -8.47
CA ARG A 206 16.03 11.05 -9.15
C ARG A 206 15.20 11.25 -10.41
N PRO A 207 14.61 12.44 -10.61
CA PRO A 207 13.93 12.76 -11.86
C PRO A 207 14.85 12.45 -13.05
N GLY A 208 14.35 11.69 -14.03
CA GLY A 208 15.11 11.29 -15.23
C GLY A 208 15.96 10.02 -15.10
N ALA A 209 15.99 9.34 -13.94
CA ALA A 209 16.52 7.99 -13.84
C ALA A 209 15.51 7.00 -14.43
N LYS A 210 15.59 6.74 -15.75
CA LYS A 210 14.78 5.69 -16.36
C LYS A 210 15.04 4.36 -15.64
N ALA A 211 13.96 3.65 -15.37
CA ALA A 211 13.95 2.23 -15.04
C ALA A 211 14.98 1.49 -15.91
N ALA A 212 16.04 0.96 -15.29
CA ALA A 212 16.98 0.06 -15.94
C ALA A 212 16.49 -1.38 -15.83
#